data_AF-A0A7V2G4T3-F1
#
_entry.id   AF-A0A7V2G4T3-F1
#
_cell.length_a   1.000
_cell.length_b   1.000
_cell.length_c   1.000
_cell.angle_alpha   90.00
_cell.angle_beta   90.00
_cell.angle_gamma   90.00
#
_symmetry.space_group_name_H-M   'P 1'
#
loop_
_entity.id
_entity.type
_entity.pdbx_description
1 polymer ?
#
loop_
_entity_poly.entity_id
_entity_poly.type
_entity_poly.pdbx_seq_one_letter_code
_entity_poly.pdbx_strand_id
1 'polypeptide(L)'
;MNMDADEATGAAADGVEVPMVLTEPRGEWLTVEAENRSSFQTNLHIRFCGAAHHVEVVVGLFPGWPVRFGLPLRVTAGEQLFLDRQPGLFKTMVHGANLHPDAVERIELSGPSGGGGAIRIGHASVGPSPPEPLPLPSRPLVDALHQWKDRSWKGKAADFGEVRETLCAERGAPEPEPLPGRSRFGGWTAVRFDATGAFRTHHDGRRWWLVDPEGCAFWSAGVDCVGPGVVFPVSGM
;
A
#
# COMPACT_ATOMS: atom_id res chain seq x y z
N MET A 1 9.00 -45.40 12.93
CA MET A 1 10.40 -45.80 12.68
C MET A 1 11.13 -44.52 12.35
N ASN A 2 12.02 -44.10 13.24
CA ASN A 2 12.70 -42.79 13.26
C ASN A 2 13.83 -42.71 12.21
N MET A 3 14.38 -41.49 12.09
CA MET A 3 15.59 -41.00 11.39
C MET A 3 15.30 -40.36 10.02
N ASP A 4 15.72 -39.13 9.68
CA ASP A 4 16.44 -38.07 10.39
C ASP A 4 16.03 -36.74 9.71
N ALA A 5 15.56 -35.76 10.49
CA ALA A 5 15.43 -34.39 10.03
C ALA A 5 16.65 -33.65 10.55
N ASP A 6 17.67 -33.58 9.71
CA ASP A 6 18.94 -32.93 10.01
C ASP A 6 18.73 -31.42 10.18
N GLU A 7 19.33 -30.91 11.23
CA GLU A 7 19.26 -29.55 11.72
C GLU A 7 19.93 -28.59 10.73
N ALA A 8 19.17 -27.64 10.23
CA ALA A 8 19.70 -26.34 9.83
C ALA A 8 19.05 -25.26 10.70
N THR A 9 19.31 -25.35 12.01
CA THR A 9 19.16 -24.26 12.98
C THR A 9 20.23 -23.20 12.68
N GLY A 10 20.01 -22.43 11.61
CA GLY A 10 20.67 -21.15 11.42
C GLY A 10 20.22 -20.21 12.54
N ALA A 11 21.16 -19.84 13.41
CA ALA A 11 20.94 -19.02 14.59
C ALA A 11 19.96 -17.86 14.34
N ALA A 12 18.88 -17.81 15.13
CA ALA A 12 18.04 -16.64 15.23
C ALA A 12 18.88 -15.51 15.85
N ALA A 13 19.52 -14.70 15.02
CA ALA A 13 20.13 -13.46 15.47
C ALA A 13 19.04 -12.57 16.07
N ASP A 14 19.33 -12.02 17.25
CA ASP A 14 18.47 -11.18 18.08
C ASP A 14 18.00 -9.92 17.32
N GLY A 15 16.92 -10.05 16.53
CA GLY A 15 16.28 -8.93 15.85
C GLY A 15 15.51 -8.06 16.84
N VAL A 16 15.48 -6.75 16.60
CA VAL A 16 14.81 -5.77 17.47
C VAL A 16 13.41 -5.49 16.91
N GLU A 17 12.40 -5.47 17.78
CA GLU A 17 11.10 -4.92 17.41
C GLU A 17 11.22 -3.41 17.21
N VAL A 18 10.66 -2.90 16.11
CA VAL A 18 10.64 -1.46 15.83
C VAL A 18 10.13 -0.66 17.05
N PRO A 19 10.70 0.52 17.36
CA PRO A 19 11.53 1.35 16.48
C PRO A 19 13.04 1.03 16.46
N MET A 20 13.70 1.36 15.36
CA MET A 20 15.16 1.32 15.19
C MET A 20 15.67 2.63 14.59
N VAL A 21 16.86 3.06 14.97
CA VAL A 21 17.45 4.34 14.54
C VAL A 21 18.90 4.12 14.09
N LEU A 22 19.24 4.64 12.91
CA LEU A 22 20.60 4.72 12.38
C LEU A 22 21.05 6.19 12.38
N THR A 23 22.18 6.48 13.03
CA THR A 23 22.76 7.84 13.10
C THR A 23 23.95 7.96 12.15
N GLU A 24 24.14 9.15 11.57
CA GLU A 24 25.23 9.45 10.64
C GLU A 24 25.36 8.42 9.49
N PRO A 25 24.27 8.14 8.75
CA PRO A 25 24.30 7.15 7.68
C PRO A 25 25.28 7.59 6.57
N ARG A 26 26.32 6.78 6.32
CA ARG A 26 27.28 7.02 5.23
C ARG A 26 27.18 5.92 4.18
N GLY A 27 26.80 6.31 2.96
CA GLY A 27 26.68 5.41 1.82
C GLY A 27 25.57 5.84 0.89
N GLU A 28 25.27 4.99 -0.08
CA GLU A 28 24.30 5.27 -1.14
C GLU A 28 23.00 4.48 -0.97
N TRP A 29 23.02 3.39 -0.22
CA TRP A 29 21.91 2.44 -0.07
C TRP A 29 21.67 2.09 1.39
N LEU A 30 20.42 2.23 1.82
CA LEU A 30 19.91 1.62 3.04
C LEU A 30 19.50 0.18 2.75
N THR A 31 20.12 -0.78 3.42
CA THR A 31 19.69 -2.19 3.45
C THR A 31 18.82 -2.42 4.67
N VAL A 32 17.68 -3.08 4.47
CA VAL A 32 16.78 -3.48 5.57
C VAL A 32 16.40 -4.94 5.42
N GLU A 33 16.56 -5.69 6.50
CA GLU A 33 15.94 -7.00 6.71
C GLU A 33 14.78 -6.87 7.68
N ALA A 34 13.57 -7.18 7.23
CA ALA A 34 12.37 -7.05 8.03
C ALA A 34 11.46 -8.26 7.87
N GLU A 35 10.67 -8.53 8.90
CA GLU A 35 9.65 -9.56 8.90
C GLU A 35 8.37 -8.99 9.53
N ASN A 36 7.26 -9.06 8.80
CA ASN A 36 5.94 -8.76 9.34
C ASN A 36 5.39 -9.98 10.08
N ARG A 37 5.29 -9.91 11.40
CA ARG A 37 4.77 -10.98 12.28
C ARG A 37 3.25 -10.92 12.47
N SER A 38 2.59 -9.97 11.85
CA SER A 38 1.12 -9.82 11.88
C SER A 38 0.46 -10.77 10.89
N SER A 39 -0.81 -11.09 11.11
CA SER A 39 -1.63 -11.91 10.20
C SER A 39 -2.21 -11.12 9.00
N PHE A 40 -1.81 -9.86 8.84
CA PHE A 40 -2.27 -8.94 7.79
C PHE A 40 -1.12 -8.05 7.33
N GLN A 41 -1.26 -7.50 6.12
CA GLN A 41 -0.26 -6.60 5.54
C GLN A 41 0.00 -5.43 6.49
N THR A 42 1.27 -5.18 6.78
CA THR A 42 1.68 -4.10 7.69
C THR A 42 2.68 -3.19 6.97
N ASN A 43 2.61 -1.89 7.25
CA ASN A 43 3.51 -0.91 6.68
C ASN A 43 4.72 -0.69 7.61
N LEU A 44 5.92 -0.84 7.06
CA LEU A 44 7.15 -0.35 7.67
C LEU A 44 7.36 1.10 7.21
N HIS A 45 7.48 2.00 8.16
CA HIS A 45 7.77 3.41 7.93
C HIS A 45 9.28 3.64 8.09
N ILE A 46 9.90 4.24 7.08
CA ILE A 46 11.32 4.56 7.06
C ILE A 46 11.45 6.07 6.82
N ARG A 47 11.86 6.81 7.86
CA ARG A 47 12.04 8.26 7.78
C ARG A 47 13.51 8.60 7.62
N PHE A 48 13.83 9.30 6.55
CA PHE A 48 15.12 9.93 6.33
C PHE A 48 15.02 11.36 6.85
N CYS A 49 15.69 11.62 7.98
CA CYS A 49 15.59 12.87 8.72
C CYS A 49 16.82 13.75 8.46
N GLY A 50 16.60 14.98 8.01
CA GLY A 50 17.60 16.05 8.06
C GLY A 50 17.28 17.05 9.19
N ALA A 51 17.98 18.18 9.19
CA ALA A 51 17.85 19.19 10.25
C ALA A 51 16.42 19.78 10.41
N ALA A 52 15.69 19.98 9.31
CA ALA A 52 14.41 20.72 9.33
C ALA A 52 13.21 19.96 8.75
N HIS A 53 13.45 18.98 7.89
CA HIS A 53 12.42 18.21 7.20
C HIS A 53 12.84 16.75 7.09
N HIS A 54 11.86 15.89 6.78
CA HIS A 54 12.08 14.48 6.55
C HIS A 54 11.35 14.02 5.30
N VAL A 55 11.87 12.94 4.72
CA VAL A 55 11.19 12.13 3.70
C VAL A 55 10.82 10.81 4.33
N GLU A 56 9.57 10.38 4.15
CA GLU A 56 9.09 9.09 4.64
C GLU A 56 8.86 8.14 3.47
N VAL A 57 9.52 6.98 3.53
CA VAL A 57 9.26 5.85 2.65
C VAL A 57 8.43 4.83 3.41
N VAL A 58 7.26 4.51 2.86
CA VAL A 58 6.34 3.52 3.41
C VAL A 58 6.44 2.25 2.57
N VAL A 59 6.86 1.16 3.20
CA VAL A 59 7.07 -0.15 2.57
C VAL A 59 6.02 -1.13 3.10
N GLY A 60 5.20 -1.67 2.21
CA GLY A 60 4.23 -2.70 2.60
C GLY A 60 4.86 -4.09 2.69
N LEU A 61 4.71 -4.76 3.84
CA LEU A 61 5.29 -6.08 4.11
C LEU A 61 4.24 -7.20 4.11
N PHE A 62 4.56 -8.31 3.45
CA PHE A 62 3.71 -9.51 3.44
C PHE A 62 3.74 -10.25 4.78
N PRO A 63 2.60 -10.75 5.29
CA PRO A 63 2.52 -11.52 6.54
C PRO A 63 3.43 -12.76 6.58
N GLY A 64 4.20 -12.90 7.66
CA GLY A 64 5.01 -14.09 7.97
C GLY A 64 6.17 -14.35 7.01
N TRP A 65 6.59 -13.35 6.23
CA TRP A 65 7.64 -13.50 5.24
C TRP A 65 8.82 -12.55 5.52
N PRO A 66 10.04 -13.07 5.79
CA PRO A 66 11.22 -12.23 5.92
C PRO A 66 11.67 -11.72 4.54
N VAL A 67 12.03 -10.45 4.47
CA VAL A 67 12.51 -9.79 3.25
C VAL A 67 13.82 -9.07 3.52
N ARG A 68 14.69 -9.02 2.51
CA ARG A 68 15.81 -8.08 2.45
C ARG A 68 15.62 -7.20 1.23
N PHE A 69 15.67 -5.90 1.44
CA PHE A 69 15.49 -4.92 0.37
C PHE A 69 16.39 -3.70 0.56
N GLY A 70 16.61 -2.98 -0.53
CA GLY A 70 17.44 -1.79 -0.58
C GLY A 70 16.64 -0.54 -0.91
N LEU A 71 16.90 0.57 -0.22
CA LEU A 71 16.43 1.89 -0.61
C LEU A 71 17.62 2.78 -0.93
N PRO A 72 17.78 3.27 -2.17
CA PRO A 72 18.85 4.19 -2.47
C PRO A 72 18.54 5.54 -1.81
N LEU A 73 19.52 6.18 -1.17
CA LEU A 73 19.30 7.45 -0.47
C LEU A 73 18.79 8.55 -1.41
N ARG A 74 19.06 8.47 -2.72
CA ARG A 74 18.49 9.39 -3.73
C ARG A 74 16.96 9.48 -3.70
N VAL A 75 16.23 8.50 -3.15
CA VAL A 75 14.77 8.58 -2.99
C VAL A 75 14.35 9.81 -2.16
N THR A 76 15.24 10.33 -1.31
CA THR A 76 14.98 11.55 -0.54
C THR A 76 14.85 12.79 -1.42
N ALA A 77 15.35 12.78 -2.65
CA ALA A 77 15.22 13.90 -3.58
C ALA A 77 13.77 14.10 -4.08
N GLY A 78 12.84 13.16 -3.83
CA GLY A 78 11.42 13.31 -4.14
C GLY A 78 11.06 13.19 -5.62
N GLU A 79 11.91 12.53 -6.41
CA GLU A 79 11.70 12.37 -7.87
C GLU A 79 10.58 11.38 -8.22
N GLN A 80 10.27 10.45 -7.32
CA GLN A 80 9.33 9.36 -7.55
C GLN A 80 8.36 9.21 -6.37
N LEU A 81 7.07 9.18 -6.67
CA LEU A 81 6.03 8.85 -5.69
C LEU A 81 5.99 7.34 -5.40
N PHE A 82 6.23 6.50 -6.42
CA PHE A 82 6.24 5.04 -6.33
C PHE A 82 7.60 4.52 -6.76
N LEU A 83 8.23 3.73 -5.89
CA LEU A 83 9.51 3.09 -6.20
C LEU A 83 9.30 1.78 -6.96
N ASP A 84 10.36 1.32 -7.62
CA ASP A 84 10.39 0.04 -8.31
C ASP A 84 10.05 -1.13 -7.37
N ARG A 85 9.44 -2.17 -7.94
CA ARG A 85 9.07 -3.38 -7.20
C ARG A 85 10.32 -4.17 -6.86
N GLN A 86 10.40 -4.60 -5.60
CA GLN A 86 11.43 -5.50 -5.11
C GLN A 86 10.76 -6.79 -4.63
N PRO A 87 11.42 -7.96 -4.79
CA PRO A 87 10.85 -9.25 -4.44
C PRO A 87 10.32 -9.29 -3.00
N GLY A 88 9.12 -9.85 -2.83
CA GLY A 88 8.49 -10.01 -1.51
C GLY A 88 7.93 -8.74 -0.88
N LEU A 89 8.02 -7.57 -1.53
CA LEU A 89 7.42 -6.32 -1.04
C LEU A 89 6.11 -6.00 -1.74
N PHE A 90 5.18 -5.41 -0.99
CA PHE A 90 4.06 -4.68 -1.59
C PHE A 90 4.53 -3.30 -2.09
N LYS A 91 3.56 -2.42 -2.38
CA LYS A 91 3.83 -1.08 -2.90
C LYS A 91 4.72 -0.30 -1.92
N THR A 92 5.76 0.33 -2.47
CA THR A 92 6.61 1.27 -1.76
C THR A 92 6.30 2.69 -2.21
N MET A 93 6.02 3.58 -1.25
CA MET A 93 5.57 4.95 -1.51
C MET A 93 6.46 5.95 -0.79
N VAL A 94 6.77 7.07 -1.45
CA VAL A 94 7.56 8.17 -0.90
C VAL A 94 6.64 9.34 -0.57
N HIS A 95 6.80 9.91 0.63
CA HIS A 95 6.06 11.07 1.12
C HIS A 95 7.01 12.10 1.71
N GLY A 96 6.53 13.34 1.87
CA GLY A 96 7.27 14.41 2.56
C GLY A 96 7.93 15.41 1.61
N ALA A 97 8.78 16.27 2.18
CA ALA A 97 9.47 17.32 1.45
C ALA A 97 10.87 16.86 1.04
N ASN A 98 11.28 17.19 -0.18
CA ASN A 98 12.57 16.79 -0.75
C ASN A 98 13.73 17.15 0.18
N LEU A 99 14.63 16.18 0.37
CA LEU A 99 15.84 16.27 1.19
C LEU A 99 17.01 15.80 0.34
N HIS A 100 18.09 16.59 0.26
CA HIS A 100 19.30 16.15 -0.43
C HIS A 100 19.88 14.90 0.27
N PRO A 101 20.33 13.85 -0.43
CA PRO A 101 20.84 12.63 0.19
C PRO A 101 21.94 12.87 1.24
N ASP A 102 22.87 13.79 0.96
CA ASP A 102 23.95 14.15 1.89
C ASP A 102 23.48 14.94 3.13
N ALA A 103 22.24 15.43 3.13
CA ALA A 103 21.64 16.14 4.26
C ALA A 103 20.87 15.19 5.20
N VAL A 104 20.90 13.88 4.96
CA VAL A 104 20.32 12.88 5.85
C VAL A 104 21.24 12.69 7.07
N GLU A 105 20.76 13.08 8.24
CA GLU A 105 21.48 12.97 9.51
C GLU A 105 21.15 11.66 10.25
N ARG A 106 19.93 11.16 10.05
CA ARG A 106 19.39 10.00 10.76
C ARG A 106 18.34 9.27 9.92
N ILE A 107 18.27 7.96 10.08
CA ILE A 107 17.21 7.12 9.51
C ILE A 107 16.45 6.44 10.64
N GLU A 108 15.13 6.58 10.64
CA GLU A 108 14.24 5.99 11.64
C GLU A 108 13.36 4.93 10.98
N LEU A 109 13.32 3.73 11.55
CA LEU A 109 12.46 2.63 11.12
C LEU A 109 11.40 2.41 12.19
N SER A 110 10.11 2.47 11.82
CA SER A 110 8.99 2.29 12.74
C SER A 110 7.84 1.50 12.12
N GLY A 111 7.05 0.84 12.97
CA GLY A 111 5.77 0.25 12.57
C GLY A 111 4.68 1.30 12.39
N PRO A 112 3.45 0.89 12.04
CA PRO A 112 2.32 1.80 11.91
C PRO A 112 1.95 2.43 13.26
N SER A 113 1.64 3.74 13.25
CA SER A 113 1.19 4.46 14.44
C SER A 113 -0.28 4.14 14.76
N GLY A 114 -0.60 3.85 16.02
CA GLY A 114 -1.99 3.80 16.51
C GLY A 114 -2.80 2.54 16.19
N GLY A 115 -2.15 1.43 15.79
CA GLY A 115 -2.85 0.17 15.48
C GLY A 115 -1.97 -1.07 15.67
N GLY A 116 -2.63 -2.24 15.77
CA GLY A 116 -1.96 -3.54 15.88
C GLY A 116 -1.13 -3.84 14.63
N GLY A 117 0.07 -4.38 14.85
CA GLY A 117 1.00 -4.77 13.81
C GLY A 117 2.38 -4.97 14.42
N ALA A 118 3.02 -6.10 14.17
CA ALA A 118 4.32 -6.45 14.71
C ALA A 118 5.33 -6.59 13.56
N ILE A 119 6.37 -5.77 13.57
CA ILE A 119 7.47 -5.86 12.62
C ILE A 119 8.76 -6.11 13.40
N ARG A 120 9.48 -7.16 13.02
CA ARG A 120 10.85 -7.40 13.49
C ARG A 120 11.84 -6.87 12.45
N ILE A 121 12.82 -6.10 12.89
CA ILE A 121 13.99 -5.76 12.07
C ILE A 121 15.12 -6.71 12.44
N GLY A 122 15.53 -7.54 11.47
CA GLY A 122 16.68 -8.42 11.65
C GLY A 122 18.00 -7.69 11.50
N HIS A 123 18.08 -6.78 10.54
CA HIS A 123 19.28 -6.01 10.24
C HIS A 123 18.90 -4.71 9.49
N ALA A 124 19.59 -3.61 9.79
CA ALA A 124 19.52 -2.40 8.98
C ALA A 124 20.90 -1.72 8.96
N SER A 125 21.37 -1.36 7.77
CA SER A 125 22.65 -0.67 7.60
C SER A 125 22.69 0.18 6.35
N VAL A 126 23.62 1.13 6.29
CA VAL A 126 23.86 1.94 5.10
C VAL A 126 25.22 1.55 4.49
N GLY A 127 25.24 1.37 3.19
CA GLY A 127 26.41 0.93 2.43
C GLY A 127 26.45 1.47 1.00
N PRO A 128 27.49 1.13 0.23
CA PRO A 128 27.71 1.69 -1.11
C PRO A 128 26.87 1.03 -2.21
N SER A 129 26.26 -0.13 -1.96
CA SER A 129 25.61 -0.95 -2.99
C SER A 129 24.25 -1.48 -2.53
N PRO A 130 23.32 -1.78 -3.46
CA PRO A 130 22.08 -2.46 -3.11
C PRO A 130 22.36 -3.86 -2.52
N PRO A 131 21.50 -4.36 -1.63
CA PRO A 131 21.63 -5.71 -1.10
C PRO A 131 21.13 -6.76 -2.09
N GLU A 132 21.69 -7.96 -2.02
CA GLU A 132 21.11 -9.15 -2.63
C GLU A 132 19.81 -9.54 -1.89
N PRO A 133 18.65 -9.65 -2.57
CA PRO A 133 17.39 -9.99 -1.92
C PRO A 133 17.45 -11.39 -1.30
N LEU A 134 16.65 -11.64 -0.26
CA LEU A 134 16.46 -12.99 0.25
C LEU A 134 15.77 -13.86 -0.83
N PRO A 135 16.07 -15.18 -0.88
CA PRO A 135 15.36 -16.08 -1.76
C PRO A 135 13.85 -16.04 -1.50
N LEU A 136 13.05 -16.00 -2.57
CA LEU A 136 11.60 -16.11 -2.49
C LEU A 136 11.17 -17.49 -1.92
N PRO A 137 9.94 -17.62 -1.43
CA PRO A 137 9.47 -18.90 -0.90
C PRO A 137 9.46 -19.96 -2.00
N SER A 138 9.89 -21.17 -1.66
CA SER A 138 9.79 -22.33 -2.56
C SER A 138 8.34 -22.76 -2.81
N ARG A 139 7.38 -22.25 -2.03
CA ARG A 139 5.94 -22.52 -2.15
C ARG A 139 5.22 -21.33 -2.79
N PRO A 140 4.19 -21.56 -3.63
CA PRO A 140 3.34 -20.49 -4.14
C PRO A 140 2.59 -19.77 -3.01
N LEU A 141 2.62 -18.43 -3.01
CA LEU A 141 1.87 -17.58 -2.06
C LEU A 141 0.47 -17.21 -2.55
N VAL A 142 0.24 -17.31 -3.85
CA VAL A 142 -1.06 -17.05 -4.49
C VAL A 142 -1.61 -18.32 -5.13
N ASP A 143 -2.94 -18.40 -5.23
CA ASP A 143 -3.63 -19.46 -5.96
C ASP A 143 -3.79 -19.13 -7.46
N ALA A 144 -4.45 -20.02 -8.21
CA ALA A 144 -4.68 -19.86 -9.65
C ALA A 144 -5.56 -18.65 -10.03
N LEU A 145 -6.27 -18.07 -9.05
CA LEU A 145 -7.02 -16.83 -9.21
C LEU A 145 -6.22 -15.59 -8.76
N HIS A 146 -4.92 -15.76 -8.47
CA HIS A 146 -4.04 -14.74 -7.91
C HIS A 146 -4.49 -14.20 -6.55
N GLN A 147 -5.27 -14.97 -5.79
CA GLN A 147 -5.67 -14.61 -4.43
C GLN A 147 -4.64 -15.15 -3.43
N TRP A 148 -4.52 -14.51 -2.26
CA TRP A 148 -3.63 -14.99 -1.21
C TRP A 148 -4.03 -16.40 -0.74
N LYS A 149 -3.16 -17.38 -0.99
CA LYS A 149 -3.42 -18.81 -0.78
C LYS A 149 -3.73 -19.16 0.67
N ASP A 150 -2.93 -18.67 1.61
CA ASP A 150 -2.97 -19.10 3.02
C ASP A 150 -4.09 -18.44 3.84
N ARG A 151 -4.81 -17.46 3.27
CA ARG A 151 -5.90 -16.77 3.96
C ARG A 151 -7.25 -17.13 3.37
N SER A 152 -8.23 -17.31 4.26
CA SER A 152 -9.64 -17.44 3.93
C SER A 152 -10.42 -16.20 4.41
N TRP A 153 -11.42 -15.78 3.63
CA TRP A 153 -12.33 -14.69 3.96
C TRP A 153 -13.69 -14.93 3.30
N LYS A 154 -14.72 -14.22 3.78
CA LYS A 154 -16.07 -14.29 3.21
C LYS A 154 -16.03 -13.81 1.75
N GLY A 155 -16.44 -14.68 0.83
CA GLY A 155 -16.47 -14.39 -0.61
C GLY A 155 -15.19 -14.69 -1.38
N LYS A 156 -14.20 -15.36 -0.77
CA LYS A 156 -13.05 -15.88 -1.53
C LYS A 156 -13.52 -17.02 -2.44
N ALA A 157 -13.35 -16.87 -3.75
CA ALA A 157 -13.70 -17.90 -4.71
C ALA A 157 -12.68 -19.05 -4.67
N ALA A 158 -13.13 -20.30 -4.73
CA ALA A 158 -12.27 -21.46 -4.82
C ALA A 158 -11.66 -21.63 -6.22
N ASP A 159 -12.42 -21.30 -7.25
CA ASP A 159 -12.04 -21.46 -8.65
C ASP A 159 -12.85 -20.54 -9.59
N PHE A 160 -12.57 -20.62 -10.90
CA PHE A 160 -13.28 -19.84 -11.91
C PHE A 160 -14.76 -20.25 -12.07
N GLY A 161 -15.16 -21.44 -11.62
CA GLY A 161 -16.57 -21.87 -11.59
C GLY A 161 -17.38 -20.99 -10.65
N GLU A 162 -16.94 -20.86 -9.39
CA GLU A 162 -17.58 -20.00 -8.39
C GLU A 162 -17.58 -18.51 -8.82
N VAL A 163 -16.50 -18.05 -9.46
CA VAL A 163 -16.45 -16.69 -10.05
C VAL A 163 -17.57 -16.50 -11.08
N ARG A 164 -17.75 -17.47 -12.00
CA ARG A 164 -18.80 -17.39 -13.02
C ARG A 164 -20.19 -17.46 -12.42
N GLU A 165 -20.41 -18.30 -11.41
CA GLU A 165 -21.69 -18.39 -10.71
C GLU A 165 -22.04 -17.07 -10.03
N THR A 166 -21.09 -16.47 -9.32
CA THR A 166 -21.25 -15.17 -8.66
C THR A 166 -21.59 -14.08 -9.69
N LEU A 167 -20.84 -13.99 -10.79
CA LEU A 167 -21.11 -13.01 -11.85
C LEU A 167 -22.47 -13.22 -12.52
N CYS A 168 -22.88 -14.47 -12.74
CA CYS A 168 -24.21 -14.76 -13.29
C CYS A 168 -25.33 -14.36 -12.33
N ALA A 169 -25.14 -14.57 -11.02
CA ALA A 169 -26.09 -14.16 -10.00
C ALA A 169 -26.20 -12.62 -9.91
N GLU A 170 -25.07 -11.91 -9.91
CA GLU A 170 -25.03 -10.44 -9.90
C GLU A 170 -25.69 -9.84 -11.14
N ARG A 171 -25.40 -10.40 -12.33
CA ARG A 171 -26.03 -9.94 -13.58
C ARG A 171 -27.52 -10.26 -13.67
N GLY A 172 -27.96 -11.32 -12.98
CA GLY A 172 -29.37 -11.72 -12.90
C GLY A 172 -30.15 -10.97 -11.82
N ALA A 173 -29.48 -10.22 -10.95
CA ALA A 173 -30.12 -9.43 -9.91
C ALA A 173 -30.92 -8.26 -10.54
N PRO A 174 -32.05 -7.86 -9.92
CA PRO A 174 -32.77 -6.68 -10.37
C PRO A 174 -31.89 -5.44 -10.23
N GLU A 175 -32.02 -4.52 -11.19
CA GLU A 175 -31.38 -3.21 -11.12
C GLU A 175 -31.79 -2.50 -9.82
N PRO A 176 -30.85 -1.87 -9.10
CA PRO A 176 -31.17 -1.13 -7.90
C PRO A 176 -32.07 0.06 -8.24
N GLU A 177 -33.08 0.28 -7.41
CA GLU A 177 -33.94 1.46 -7.53
C GLU A 177 -33.11 2.74 -7.42
N PRO A 178 -33.46 3.80 -8.19
CA PRO A 178 -32.81 5.09 -8.05
C PRO A 178 -32.83 5.58 -6.61
N LEU A 179 -31.71 6.13 -6.15
CA LEU A 179 -31.62 6.67 -4.80
C LEU A 179 -32.67 7.77 -4.60
N PRO A 180 -33.54 7.67 -3.57
CA PRO A 180 -34.59 8.66 -3.35
C PRO A 180 -33.99 10.04 -3.04
N GLY A 181 -34.67 11.10 -3.47
CA GLY A 181 -34.20 12.48 -3.26
C GLY A 181 -32.98 12.86 -4.11
N ARG A 182 -32.76 12.15 -5.23
CA ARG A 182 -31.73 12.46 -6.22
C ARG A 182 -32.33 12.95 -7.52
N SER A 183 -31.66 13.92 -8.14
CA SER A 183 -31.91 14.34 -9.52
C SER A 183 -31.43 13.26 -10.51
N ARG A 184 -31.69 13.45 -11.81
CA ARG A 184 -31.15 12.59 -12.88
C ARG A 184 -29.63 12.51 -12.87
N PHE A 185 -28.96 13.53 -12.30
CA PHE A 185 -27.51 13.64 -12.24
C PHE A 185 -26.94 13.29 -10.87
N GLY A 186 -27.76 12.77 -9.94
CA GLY A 186 -27.32 12.40 -8.59
C GLY A 186 -27.25 13.56 -7.58
N GLY A 187 -27.70 14.76 -7.95
CA GLY A 187 -27.78 15.91 -7.05
C GLY A 187 -28.87 15.73 -5.98
N TRP A 188 -28.64 16.23 -4.78
CA TRP A 188 -29.58 16.24 -3.68
C TRP A 188 -30.71 17.26 -3.93
N THR A 189 -31.93 16.77 -4.13
CA THR A 189 -33.06 17.60 -4.56
C THR A 189 -33.59 18.57 -3.50
N ALA A 190 -33.21 18.39 -2.23
CA ALA A 190 -33.64 19.26 -1.13
C ALA A 190 -32.91 20.62 -1.11
N VAL A 191 -31.79 20.76 -1.84
CA VAL A 191 -31.03 22.02 -1.95
C VAL A 191 -30.90 22.38 -3.42
N ARG A 192 -31.43 23.55 -3.79
CA ARG A 192 -31.49 24.01 -5.18
C ARG A 192 -30.89 25.39 -5.39
N PHE A 193 -30.29 25.57 -6.56
CA PHE A 193 -29.69 26.79 -7.09
C PHE A 193 -30.08 26.93 -8.57
N ASP A 194 -29.60 27.98 -9.24
CA ASP A 194 -29.86 28.19 -10.66
C ASP A 194 -29.32 27.04 -11.52
N ALA A 195 -30.20 26.48 -12.36
CA ALA A 195 -29.87 25.45 -13.33
C ALA A 195 -29.20 26.06 -14.56
N THR A 196 -27.96 25.66 -14.83
CA THR A 196 -27.17 26.18 -15.96
C THR A 196 -26.99 25.14 -17.07
N GLY A 197 -27.54 23.93 -16.91
CA GLY A 197 -27.37 22.84 -17.87
C GLY A 197 -25.98 22.16 -17.84
N ALA A 198 -25.10 22.55 -16.92
CA ALA A 198 -23.77 21.97 -16.72
C ALA A 198 -23.40 21.95 -15.24
N PHE A 199 -22.50 21.03 -14.86
CA PHE A 199 -21.92 21.05 -13.52
C PHE A 199 -21.14 22.34 -13.27
N ARG A 200 -21.28 22.90 -12.07
CA ARG A 200 -20.56 24.12 -11.68
C ARG A 200 -20.29 24.16 -10.18
N THR A 201 -19.42 25.07 -9.76
CA THR A 201 -19.27 25.41 -8.36
C THR A 201 -20.27 26.49 -7.94
N HIS A 202 -20.62 26.53 -6.66
CA HIS A 202 -21.42 27.59 -6.06
C HIS A 202 -21.00 27.80 -4.61
N HIS A 203 -20.90 29.06 -4.19
CA HIS A 203 -20.71 29.41 -2.78
C HIS A 203 -21.95 30.12 -2.28
N ASP A 204 -22.64 29.56 -1.28
CA ASP A 204 -23.91 30.09 -0.74
C ASP A 204 -23.73 31.17 0.33
N GLY A 205 -22.48 31.62 0.55
CA GLY A 205 -22.10 32.54 1.62
C GLY A 205 -21.56 31.84 2.88
N ARG A 206 -21.77 30.53 3.02
CA ARG A 206 -21.28 29.73 4.16
C ARG A 206 -20.43 28.54 3.73
N ARG A 207 -20.76 27.90 2.61
CA ARG A 207 -20.10 26.68 2.14
C ARG A 207 -20.03 26.62 0.62
N TRP A 208 -19.04 25.87 0.14
CA TRP A 208 -18.92 25.50 -1.26
C TRP A 208 -19.77 24.27 -1.58
N TRP A 209 -20.33 24.31 -2.79
CA TRP A 209 -21.10 23.24 -3.40
C TRP A 209 -20.59 22.97 -4.81
N LEU A 210 -20.65 21.71 -5.23
CA LEU A 210 -20.90 21.41 -6.63
C LEU A 210 -22.41 21.50 -6.86
N VAL A 211 -22.81 21.92 -8.05
CA VAL A 211 -24.21 22.01 -8.46
C VAL A 211 -24.35 21.25 -9.77
N ASP A 212 -25.35 20.39 -9.85
CA ASP A 212 -25.64 19.60 -11.05
C ASP A 212 -26.32 20.44 -12.15
N PRO A 213 -26.47 19.90 -13.37
CA PRO A 213 -27.13 20.59 -14.48
C PRO A 213 -28.58 21.06 -14.22
N GLU A 214 -29.30 20.43 -13.29
CA GLU A 214 -30.69 20.75 -12.91
C GLU A 214 -30.77 21.70 -11.69
N GLY A 215 -29.62 22.22 -11.25
CA GLY A 215 -29.50 23.17 -10.15
C GLY A 215 -29.50 22.52 -8.77
N CYS A 216 -29.44 21.19 -8.65
CA CYS A 216 -29.42 20.52 -7.34
C CYS A 216 -28.00 20.49 -6.77
N ALA A 217 -27.86 20.63 -5.45
CA ALA A 217 -26.58 20.49 -4.77
C ALA A 217 -25.99 19.10 -5.00
N PHE A 218 -24.72 19.01 -5.34
CA PHE A 218 -24.05 17.77 -5.71
C PHE A 218 -22.86 17.47 -4.82
N TRP A 219 -22.65 16.19 -4.53
CA TRP A 219 -21.45 15.68 -3.87
C TRP A 219 -20.82 14.63 -4.77
N SER A 220 -19.58 14.86 -5.19
CA SER A 220 -18.85 13.90 -6.01
C SER A 220 -18.28 12.80 -5.12
N ALA A 221 -18.88 11.63 -5.20
CA ALA A 221 -18.36 10.40 -4.61
C ALA A 221 -18.40 9.30 -5.68
N GLY A 222 -17.28 8.60 -5.84
CA GLY A 222 -17.13 7.57 -6.85
C GLY A 222 -15.88 6.74 -6.60
N VAL A 223 -15.63 5.83 -7.53
CA VAL A 223 -14.42 5.01 -7.57
C VAL A 223 -13.53 5.51 -8.71
N ASP A 224 -12.23 5.62 -8.45
CA ASP A 224 -11.23 5.87 -9.47
C ASP A 224 -10.87 4.56 -10.21
N CYS A 225 -10.10 4.67 -11.30
CA CYS A 225 -9.61 3.52 -12.09
C CYS A 225 -10.71 2.70 -12.79
N VAL A 226 -11.83 3.32 -13.18
CA VAL A 226 -12.89 2.67 -13.97
C VAL A 226 -12.47 2.61 -15.44
N GLY A 227 -11.96 1.46 -15.85
CA GLY A 227 -11.57 1.17 -17.23
C GLY A 227 -11.29 -0.32 -17.43
N PRO A 228 -11.27 -0.81 -18.69
CA PRO A 228 -11.12 -2.24 -18.97
C PRO A 228 -9.71 -2.79 -18.71
N GLY A 229 -8.76 -1.94 -18.33
CA GLY A 229 -7.38 -2.34 -18.12
C GLY A 229 -6.64 -1.41 -17.18
N VAL A 230 -5.75 -2.02 -16.41
CA VAL A 230 -4.77 -1.39 -15.54
C VAL A 230 -3.45 -2.08 -15.81
N VAL A 231 -2.41 -1.31 -16.13
CA VAL A 231 -1.09 -1.87 -16.41
C VAL A 231 -0.46 -2.27 -15.08
N PHE A 232 -0.12 -3.55 -14.95
CA PHE A 232 0.62 -4.05 -13.79
C PHE A 232 1.93 -4.70 -14.26
N PRO A 233 3.04 -4.43 -13.56
CA PRO A 233 4.27 -5.16 -13.79
C PRO A 233 4.08 -6.62 -13.38
N VAL A 234 4.34 -7.55 -14.30
CA VAL A 234 4.31 -9.00 -14.07
C VAL A 234 5.67 -9.56 -13.61
N SER A 235 6.71 -8.72 -13.62
CA SER A 235 8.06 -9.01 -13.16
C SER A 235 8.37 -8.24 -11.87
N GLY A 236 9.21 -8.81 -11.00
CA GLY A 236 9.65 -8.18 -9.75
C GLY A 236 8.77 -8.44 -8.52
N MET A 237 7.86 -9.43 -8.58
CA MET A 237 7.16 -9.98 -7.41
C MET A 237 7.94 -11.13 -6.78
#